data_AF-A0A5B7G0F3-F1
#
_entry.id   AF-A0A5B7G0F3-F1
#
_cell.length_a   1.000
_cell.length_b   1.000
_cell.length_c   1.000
_cell.angle_alpha   90.00
_cell.angle_beta   90.00
_cell.angle_gamma   90.00
#
_symmetry.space_group_name_H-M   'P 1'
#
loop_
_entity.id
_entity.type
_entity.pdbx_description
1 polymer ?
#
loop_
_entity_poly.entity_id
_entity_poly.type
_entity_poly.pdbx_seq_one_letter_code
_entity_poly.pdbx_strand_id
1 'polypeptide(L)' 'MVVEYIKDIGTARFCIFGRLLFRWRGSVYKLLWRDLLVYAVLYTLLSCFYRFYLKDNQKREKCLNLY' A
#
# COMPACT_ATOMS: atom_id res chain seq x y z
N MET A 1 -12.08 -47.82 14.63
CA MET A 1 -11.85 -46.49 15.24
C MET A 1 -10.81 -45.76 14.40
N VAL A 2 -11.13 -44.60 13.86
CA VAL A 2 -10.17 -43.74 13.15
C VAL A 2 -10.04 -42.50 14.01
N VAL A 3 -8.80 -42.21 14.43
CA VAL A 3 -8.51 -41.05 15.26
C VAL A 3 -8.33 -39.85 14.33
N GLU A 4 -9.23 -38.88 14.43
CA GLU A 4 -9.15 -37.64 13.67
C GLU A 4 -8.21 -36.64 14.37
N TYR A 5 -6.94 -36.65 13.98
CA TYR A 5 -5.90 -35.76 14.52
C TYR A 5 -5.97 -34.29 14.02
N ILE A 6 -7.00 -33.94 13.25
CA ILE A 6 -7.10 -32.67 12.53
C ILE A 6 -7.68 -31.55 13.41
N LYS A 7 -8.30 -31.90 14.55
CA LYS A 7 -8.95 -30.92 15.44
C LYS A 7 -7.97 -29.99 16.17
N ASP A 8 -6.71 -30.39 16.34
CA ASP A 8 -5.73 -29.62 17.14
C ASP A 8 -4.81 -28.68 16.33
N ILE A 9 -4.87 -28.74 14.99
CA ILE A 9 -3.95 -28.00 14.13
C ILE A 9 -4.43 -26.55 13.86
N GLY A 10 -5.70 -26.25 14.18
CA GLY A 10 -6.34 -24.96 13.90
C GLY A 10 -6.02 -23.84 14.90
N THR A 11 -5.61 -24.16 16.13
CA THR A 11 -5.70 -23.19 17.24
C THR A 11 -4.37 -22.51 17.60
N ALA A 12 -3.22 -23.03 17.14
CA ALA A 12 -1.91 -22.56 17.62
C ALA A 12 -1.06 -21.74 16.64
N ARG A 13 -1.38 -21.64 15.33
CA ARG A 13 -0.41 -21.12 14.33
C ARG A 13 -0.72 -19.77 13.69
N PHE A 14 -1.96 -19.29 13.67
CA PHE A 14 -2.29 -18.02 12.99
C PHE A 14 -1.65 -16.79 13.64
N CYS A 15 -1.63 -16.72 14.98
CA CYS A 15 -1.07 -15.57 15.70
C CYS A 15 0.48 -15.58 15.72
N ILE A 16 1.12 -16.74 15.56
CA ILE A 16 2.58 -16.88 15.52
C ILE A 16 3.15 -16.22 14.25
N PHE A 17 2.45 -16.32 13.12
CA PHE A 17 2.84 -15.62 11.89
C PHE A 17 2.84 -14.10 12.10
N GLY A 18 1.78 -13.54 12.67
CA GLY A 18 1.73 -12.12 13.01
C GLY A 18 2.88 -11.69 13.92
N ARG A 19 3.21 -12.49 14.95
CA ARG A 19 4.37 -12.24 15.83
C ARG A 19 5.72 -12.42 15.16
N LEU A 20 5.85 -13.29 14.16
CA LEU A 20 7.06 -13.41 13.32
C LEU A 20 7.22 -12.17 12.43
N LEU A 21 6.15 -11.71 11.79
CA LEU A 21 6.16 -10.50 10.98
C LEU A 21 6.48 -9.25 11.82
N PHE A 22 5.91 -9.15 13.04
CA PHE A 22 6.08 -8.02 13.96
C PHE A 22 7.30 -8.12 14.89
N ARG A 23 8.14 -9.16 14.78
CA ARG A 23 9.41 -9.25 15.52
C ARG A 23 10.40 -8.25 14.92
N TRP A 24 10.42 -7.06 15.48
CA TRP A 24 11.07 -5.83 15.01
C TRP A 24 12.60 -5.87 14.78
N ARG A 25 13.30 -6.98 15.04
CA ARG A 25 14.75 -7.11 14.80
C ARG A 25 15.01 -7.76 13.43
N GLY A 26 14.83 -6.98 12.36
CA GLY A 26 15.25 -7.35 10.99
C GLY A 26 14.16 -7.85 10.05
N SER A 27 12.91 -7.44 10.25
CA SER A 27 11.79 -7.88 9.40
C SER A 27 11.82 -7.29 7.99
N VAL A 28 11.23 -8.02 7.04
CA VAL A 28 11.01 -7.67 5.62
C VAL A 28 10.46 -6.25 5.46
N TYR A 29 9.71 -5.75 6.44
CA TYR A 29 9.23 -4.37 6.47
C TYR A 29 10.32 -3.33 6.23
N LYS A 30 11.57 -3.52 6.69
CA LYS A 30 12.63 -2.52 6.47
C LYS A 30 13.05 -2.43 4.99
N LEU A 31 12.97 -3.54 4.26
CA LEU A 31 13.20 -3.57 2.82
C LEU A 31 11.97 -3.03 2.09
N LEU A 32 10.79 -3.56 2.44
CA LEU A 32 9.51 -3.24 1.82
C LEU A 32 9.10 -1.77 2.01
N TRP A 33 9.51 -1.12 3.10
CA TRP A 33 9.21 0.29 3.34
C TRP A 33 9.84 1.20 2.29
N ARG A 34 11.00 0.83 1.75
CA ARG A 34 11.68 1.61 0.71
C ARG A 34 10.91 1.56 -0.59
N ASP A 35 10.53 0.36 -1.03
CA ASP A 35 9.72 0.16 -2.24
C ASP A 35 8.33 0.78 -2.11
N LEU A 36 7.67 0.64 -0.95
CA LEU A 36 6.39 1.28 -0.66
C LEU A 36 6.47 2.81 -0.70
N LEU A 37 7.53 3.39 -0.11
CA LEU A 37 7.72 4.84 -0.16
C LEU A 37 7.94 5.32 -1.58
N VAL A 38 8.77 4.64 -2.36
CA VAL A 38 9.02 5.00 -3.76
C VAL A 38 7.73 4.94 -4.56
N TYR A 39 6.93 3.88 -4.41
CA TYR A 39 5.64 3.76 -5.08
C TYR A 39 4.66 4.86 -4.67
N ALA A 40 4.56 5.16 -3.37
CA ALA A 40 3.68 6.21 -2.85
C ALA A 40 4.09 7.61 -3.32
N VAL A 41 5.39 7.91 -3.32
CA VAL A 41 5.94 9.18 -3.82
C VAL A 41 5.67 9.31 -5.32
N LEU A 42 5.94 8.27 -6.11
CA LEU A 42 5.71 8.30 -7.55
C LEU A 42 4.22 8.48 -7.89
N TYR A 43 3.32 7.79 -7.17
CA TYR A 43 1.87 7.92 -7.32
C TYR A 43 1.38 9.33 -6.97
N THR A 44 1.90 9.89 -5.87
CA THR A 44 1.56 11.24 -5.42
C THR A 44 2.08 12.27 -6.42
N LEU A 45 3.31 12.12 -6.89
CA LEU A 45 3.88 12.97 -7.93
C LEU A 45 3.03 12.93 -9.18
N LEU A 46 2.65 11.76 -9.68
CA LEU A 46 1.83 11.63 -10.89
C LEU A 46 0.47 12.30 -10.71
N SER A 47 -0.17 12.09 -9.56
CA SER A 47 -1.45 12.75 -9.21
C SER A 47 -1.30 14.27 -9.11
N CYS A 48 -0.19 14.75 -8.53
CA CYS A 48 0.15 16.17 -8.49
C CYS A 48 0.40 16.72 -9.89
N PHE A 49 1.22 16.07 -10.71
CA PHE A 49 1.49 16.46 -12.09
C PHE A 49 0.21 16.59 -12.89
N TYR A 50 -0.70 15.62 -12.81
CA TYR A 50 -2.01 15.71 -13.45
C TYR A 50 -2.78 16.94 -12.97
N ARG A 51 -2.82 17.18 -11.66
CA ARG A 51 -3.55 18.33 -11.09
C ARG A 51 -2.91 19.67 -11.42
N PHE A 52 -1.58 19.78 -11.48
CA PHE A 52 -0.88 21.00 -11.84
C PHE A 52 -0.96 21.28 -13.35
N TYR A 53 -0.73 20.27 -14.18
CA TYR A 53 -0.78 20.38 -15.64
C TYR A 53 -2.20 20.65 -16.14
N LEU A 54 -3.21 19.97 -15.55
CA LEU A 54 -4.60 20.19 -15.92
C LEU A 54 -5.15 21.52 -15.37
N LYS A 55 -4.73 21.99 -14.18
CA LYS A 55 -5.19 23.28 -13.65
C LYS A 55 -4.69 24.48 -14.45
N ASP A 56 -3.57 24.34 -15.16
CA ASP A 56 -3.08 25.37 -16.09
C ASP A 56 -3.94 25.44 -17.36
N ASN A 57 -4.25 24.28 -17.96
CA ASN A 57 -5.09 24.20 -19.16
C ASN A 57 -6.56 24.55 -18.86
N GLN A 58 -7.11 24.02 -17.76
CA GLN A 58 -8.53 24.19 -17.40
C GLN A 58 -8.90 25.64 -17.03
N LYS A 59 -7.94 26.45 -16.56
CA LYS A 59 -8.16 27.89 -16.35
C LYS A 59 -8.24 28.68 -17.66
N ARG A 60 -7.49 28.28 -18.69
CA ARG A 60 -7.50 28.96 -19.99
C ARG A 60 -8.77 28.68 -20.79
N GLU A 61 -9.25 27.45 -20.79
CA GLU A 61 -10.49 27.08 -21.49
C GLU A 61 -11.77 27.62 -20.85
N LYS A 62 -11.77 27.88 -19.53
CA LYS A 62 -12.86 28.62 -18.87
C LYS A 62 -12.83 30.13 -19.15
N CYS A 63 -11.65 30.73 -19.33
CA CYS A 63 -11.55 32.16 -19.70
C CYS A 63 -11.87 32.40 -21.18
N LEU A 64 -11.56 31.46 -22.08
CA LEU A 64 -11.88 31.57 -23.51
C LEU A 64 -13.36 31.31 -23.84
N ASN A 65 -14.12 30.64 -22.97
CA ASN A 65 -15.58 30.45 -23.15
C ASN A 65 -16.42 31.60 -22.55
N LEU A 66 -15.79 32.58 -21.89
CA LEU A 66 -16.46 33.74 -21.31
C LEU A 66 -16.20 35.04 -22.09
N TYR A 67 -15.60 34.95 -23.28
CA TYR A 67 -15.49 36.02 -24.27
C TYR A 67 -16.16 35.55 -25.57
#